data_AF-A0A814F8C9-F1
#
_entry.id   AF-A0A814F8C9-F1
#
_cell.length_a   1.000
_cell.length_b   1.000
_cell.length_c   1.000
_cell.angle_alpha   90.00
_cell.angle_beta   90.00
_cell.angle_gamma   90.00
#
_symmetry.space_group_name_H-M   'P 1'
#
loop_
_entity.id
_entity.type
_entity.pdbx_description
1 polymer ?
#
loop_
_entity_poly.entity_id
_entity_poly.type
_entity_poly.pdbx_seq_one_letter_code
_entity_poly.pdbx_strand_id
1 'polypeptide(L)'
;MPGLSALALGNDKILGQGANGYRRQDYLSPLLISDPVNIGSYSKWMTVTLAGRLVDRKQLSWSTQIHECFPNYNTFNSAFRNVTVEQLLAHCAGIQKTTTFFNHYDLVFIYQQALMMEYITGQEWESLIHEHIFIPLQITSARIGPVYDENLLPKAPIGHELPVNSTKPILRSMLTPNILRVEYALSAPSGFVACTLHDWTKFLYAHIIGKTTGYLSKDTAAKLKRLYISVDGDGPGVVVYNRA
;
A
#
# COMPACT_ATOMS: atom_id res chain seq x y z
N MET A 1 20.14 -1.40 13.14
CA MET A 1 18.94 -2.08 12.60
C MET A 1 18.69 -3.32 13.44
N PRO A 2 17.51 -3.46 14.09
CA PRO A 2 17.24 -4.58 15.01
C PRO A 2 17.03 -5.94 14.34
N GLY A 3 16.51 -5.95 13.11
CA GLY A 3 16.35 -7.17 12.32
C GLY A 3 16.06 -6.86 10.84
N LEU A 4 16.24 -7.88 10.00
CA LEU A 4 16.01 -7.84 8.55
C LEU A 4 15.47 -9.19 8.08
N SER A 5 14.49 -9.14 7.20
CA SER A 5 14.05 -10.29 6.41
C SER A 5 14.23 -9.99 4.92
N ALA A 6 14.65 -10.99 4.15
CA ALA A 6 14.86 -10.86 2.71
C ALA A 6 14.40 -12.13 1.96
N LEU A 7 13.97 -11.95 0.71
CA LEU A 7 13.59 -13.03 -0.20
C LEU A 7 14.00 -12.66 -1.63
N ALA A 8 14.64 -13.59 -2.32
CA ALA A 8 15.04 -13.46 -3.73
C ALA A 8 14.20 -14.41 -4.60
N LEU A 9 13.63 -13.86 -5.68
CA LEU A 9 12.81 -14.59 -6.66
C LEU A 9 13.49 -14.54 -8.03
N GLY A 10 13.48 -15.65 -8.76
CA GLY A 10 13.94 -15.71 -10.15
C GLY A 10 13.45 -16.98 -10.84
N ASN A 11 13.16 -16.89 -12.15
CA ASN A 11 12.60 -17.99 -12.94
C ASN A 11 11.41 -18.67 -12.24
N ASP A 12 10.48 -17.84 -11.75
CA ASP A 12 9.23 -18.25 -11.09
C ASP A 12 9.42 -19.10 -9.82
N LYS A 13 10.61 -19.00 -9.20
CA LYS A 13 10.98 -19.76 -8.00
C LYS A 13 11.67 -18.86 -6.98
N ILE A 14 11.50 -19.19 -5.71
CA ILE A 14 12.27 -18.59 -4.63
C ILE A 14 13.69 -19.15 -4.72
N LEU A 15 14.66 -18.27 -4.93
CA LEU A 15 16.08 -18.61 -4.99
C LEU A 15 16.69 -18.68 -3.58
N GLY A 16 16.15 -17.90 -2.64
CA GLY A 16 16.56 -17.89 -1.24
C GLY A 16 15.70 -16.95 -0.40
N GLN A 17 15.61 -17.23 0.89
CA GLN A 17 14.96 -16.37 1.88
C GLN A 17 15.62 -16.53 3.24
N GLY A 18 15.58 -15.49 4.06
CA GLY A 18 16.15 -15.52 5.39
C GLY A 18 15.68 -14.35 6.25
N ALA A 19 15.81 -14.52 7.55
CA ALA A 19 15.60 -13.48 8.55
C ALA A 19 16.77 -13.50 9.54
N ASN A 20 17.20 -12.33 10.00
CA ASN A 20 18.23 -12.18 11.01
C ASN A 20 17.89 -11.02 11.95
N GLY A 21 18.38 -11.10 13.19
CA GLY A 21 18.08 -10.15 14.24
C GLY A 21 16.78 -10.47 14.97
N TYR A 22 16.15 -9.45 15.51
CA TYR A 22 15.11 -9.60 16.52
C TYR A 22 13.84 -8.84 16.14
N ARG A 23 12.70 -9.36 16.60
CA ARG A 23 11.41 -8.65 16.52
C ARG A 23 11.43 -7.33 17.31
N ARG A 24 12.24 -7.25 18.37
CA ARG A 24 12.30 -6.10 19.27
C ARG A 24 13.73 -5.91 19.79
N GLN A 25 14.25 -4.69 19.76
CA GLN A 25 15.64 -4.39 20.16
C GLN A 25 15.94 -4.72 21.64
N ASP A 26 14.95 -4.57 22.52
CA ASP A 26 15.03 -4.82 23.96
C ASP A 26 14.50 -6.22 24.35
N TYR A 27 14.08 -7.03 23.39
CA TYR A 27 13.61 -8.39 23.62
C TYR A 27 14.09 -9.33 22.52
N LEU A 28 15.05 -10.21 22.84
CA LEU A 28 15.81 -11.04 21.90
C LEU A 28 15.01 -12.19 21.24
N SER A 29 13.70 -12.01 21.04
CA SER A 29 12.91 -12.90 20.20
C SER A 29 13.37 -12.81 18.75
N PRO A 30 13.76 -13.92 18.12
CA PRO A 30 14.26 -13.91 16.76
C PRO A 30 13.18 -13.45 15.78
N LEU A 31 13.58 -12.65 14.81
CA LEU A 31 12.78 -12.35 13.64
C LEU A 31 12.70 -13.60 12.76
N LEU A 32 11.50 -13.96 12.31
CA LEU A 32 11.25 -15.14 11.46
C LEU A 32 10.79 -14.72 10.07
N ILE A 33 11.06 -15.55 9.07
CA ILE A 33 10.52 -15.38 7.71
C ILE A 33 8.98 -15.49 7.65
N SER A 34 8.38 -16.11 8.66
CA SER A 34 6.94 -16.26 8.84
C SER A 34 6.30 -15.06 9.55
N ASP A 35 7.09 -14.07 9.97
CA ASP A 35 6.56 -12.90 10.64
C ASP A 35 5.95 -11.95 9.61
N PRO A 36 4.68 -11.53 9.77
CA PRO A 36 4.15 -10.46 8.97
C PRO A 36 4.87 -9.15 9.33
N VAL A 37 5.12 -8.32 8.33
CA VAL A 37 5.66 -6.97 8.51
C VAL A 37 4.77 -5.98 7.79
N ASN A 38 4.59 -4.79 8.35
CA ASN A 38 3.94 -3.71 7.62
C ASN A 38 4.78 -3.40 6.36
N ILE A 39 4.16 -3.50 5.19
CA ILE A 39 4.83 -3.26 3.90
C ILE A 39 4.83 -1.78 3.51
N GLY A 40 4.29 -0.90 4.38
CA GLY A 40 4.31 0.54 4.19
C GLY A 40 3.66 0.95 2.87
N SER A 41 4.32 1.85 2.13
CA SER A 41 3.82 2.37 0.85
C SER A 41 3.58 1.33 -0.24
N TYR A 42 4.05 0.08 -0.10
CA TYR A 42 3.64 -1.00 -1.01
C TYR A 42 2.14 -1.30 -0.93
N SER A 43 1.46 -0.90 0.15
CA SER A 43 0.00 -0.91 0.28
C SER A 43 -0.67 -0.08 -0.83
N LYS A 44 -0.04 1.03 -1.27
CA LYS A 44 -0.54 1.85 -2.38
C LYS A 44 -0.63 1.04 -3.66
N TRP A 45 0.38 0.23 -3.95
CA TRP A 45 0.38 -0.61 -5.14
C TRP A 45 -0.76 -1.64 -5.09
N MET A 46 -1.04 -2.21 -3.92
CA MET A 46 -2.23 -3.06 -3.75
C MET A 46 -3.52 -2.27 -4.02
N THR A 47 -3.68 -1.06 -3.47
CA THR A 47 -4.87 -0.21 -3.70
C THR A 47 -5.03 0.20 -5.17
N VAL A 48 -3.94 0.56 -5.84
CA VAL A 48 -3.93 0.88 -7.29
C VAL A 48 -4.32 -0.36 -8.10
N THR A 49 -3.83 -1.53 -7.71
CA THR A 49 -4.18 -2.80 -8.36
C THR A 49 -5.64 -3.15 -8.16
N LEU A 50 -6.19 -2.89 -6.97
CA LEU A 50 -7.61 -3.03 -6.68
C LEU A 50 -8.44 -2.16 -7.63
N ALA A 51 -8.08 -0.89 -7.82
CA ALA A 51 -8.75 -0.02 -8.80
C ALA A 51 -8.72 -0.63 -10.21
N GLY A 52 -7.57 -1.15 -10.64
CA GLY A 52 -7.46 -1.87 -11.93
C GLY A 52 -8.34 -3.12 -12.02
N ARG A 53 -8.45 -3.88 -10.93
CA ARG A 53 -9.34 -5.05 -10.84
C ARG A 53 -10.82 -4.68 -10.94
N LEU A 54 -11.22 -3.51 -10.44
CA LEU A 54 -12.58 -2.98 -10.59
C LEU A 54 -12.82 -2.45 -12.01
N VAL A 55 -11.81 -1.84 -12.65
CA VAL A 55 -11.90 -1.42 -14.05
C VAL A 55 -12.06 -2.60 -14.99
N ASP A 56 -11.26 -3.67 -14.81
CA ASP A 56 -11.40 -4.90 -15.59
C ASP A 56 -12.80 -5.53 -15.46
N ARG A 57 -13.46 -5.33 -14.30
CA ARG A 57 -14.83 -5.76 -14.03
C ARG A 57 -15.90 -4.78 -14.49
N LYS A 58 -15.52 -3.64 -15.09
CA LYS A 58 -16.42 -2.57 -15.51
C LYS A 58 -17.22 -1.93 -14.37
N GLN A 59 -16.72 -2.06 -13.14
CA GLN A 59 -17.30 -1.40 -11.96
C GLN A 59 -16.74 0.00 -11.76
N LEU A 60 -15.54 0.27 -12.26
CA LEU A 60 -14.86 1.56 -12.20
C LEU A 60 -14.37 1.94 -13.61
N SER A 61 -14.22 3.24 -13.89
CA SER A 61 -13.45 3.72 -15.04
C SER A 61 -12.22 4.49 -14.57
N TRP A 62 -11.11 4.36 -15.29
CA TRP A 62 -9.94 5.23 -15.08
C TRP A 62 -10.27 6.72 -15.20
N SER A 63 -11.29 7.05 -16.01
CA SER A 63 -11.75 8.41 -16.26
C SER A 63 -12.83 8.87 -15.28
N THR A 64 -13.27 8.03 -14.33
CA THR A 64 -14.25 8.44 -13.31
C THR A 64 -13.69 9.62 -12.54
N GLN A 65 -14.47 10.70 -12.47
CA GLN A 65 -14.08 11.95 -11.83
C GLN A 65 -14.57 12.02 -10.38
N ILE A 66 -13.86 12.77 -9.54
CA ILE A 66 -14.23 12.95 -8.13
C ILE A 66 -15.68 13.40 -7.95
N HIS A 67 -16.16 14.33 -8.78
CA HIS A 67 -17.53 14.86 -8.64
C HIS A 67 -18.64 13.85 -8.96
N GLU A 68 -18.33 12.76 -9.67
CA GLU A 68 -19.27 11.68 -9.95
C GLU A 68 -19.56 10.88 -8.66
N CYS A 69 -18.58 10.77 -7.76
CA CYS A 69 -18.73 10.12 -6.45
C CYS A 69 -19.14 11.09 -5.35
N PHE A 70 -18.59 12.32 -5.40
CA PHE A 70 -18.75 13.33 -4.36
C PHE A 70 -19.28 14.63 -4.98
N PRO A 71 -20.59 14.74 -5.26
CA PRO A 71 -21.17 15.87 -5.99
C PRO A 71 -20.97 17.21 -5.28
N ASN A 72 -20.89 17.20 -3.95
CA ASN A 72 -20.64 18.39 -3.13
C ASN A 72 -19.14 18.75 -3.05
N TYR A 73 -18.21 17.99 -3.64
CA TYR A 73 -16.77 18.26 -3.52
C TYR A 73 -16.39 19.66 -4.02
N ASN A 74 -17.15 20.21 -4.98
CA ASN A 74 -16.94 21.55 -5.50
C ASN A 74 -17.06 22.66 -4.43
N THR A 75 -17.82 22.44 -3.36
CA THR A 75 -17.89 23.40 -2.24
C THR A 75 -16.64 23.37 -1.36
N PHE A 76 -15.90 22.26 -1.37
CA PHE A 76 -14.67 22.08 -0.61
C PHE A 76 -13.44 22.48 -1.42
N ASN A 77 -13.35 22.04 -2.68
CA ASN A 77 -12.27 22.40 -3.58
C ASN A 77 -12.66 22.20 -5.06
N SER A 78 -12.98 23.30 -5.75
CA SER A 78 -13.39 23.30 -7.15
C SER A 78 -12.30 22.84 -8.12
N ALA A 79 -11.02 23.00 -7.77
CA ALA A 79 -9.90 22.59 -8.62
C ALA A 79 -9.83 21.06 -8.81
N PHE A 80 -10.43 20.29 -7.91
CA PHE A 80 -10.40 18.84 -7.90
C PHE A 80 -11.63 18.20 -8.55
N ARG A 81 -12.63 18.99 -8.90
CA ARG A 81 -13.92 18.52 -9.41
C ARG A 81 -13.76 17.50 -10.56
N ASN A 82 -12.85 17.81 -11.47
CA ASN A 82 -12.62 17.02 -12.69
C ASN A 82 -11.39 16.11 -12.61
N VAL A 83 -10.76 16.01 -11.42
CA VAL A 83 -9.67 15.07 -11.20
C VAL A 83 -10.22 13.65 -11.34
N THR A 84 -9.51 12.84 -12.11
CA THR A 84 -9.87 11.45 -12.41
C THR A 84 -9.18 10.47 -11.46
N VAL A 85 -9.73 9.25 -11.35
CA VAL A 85 -9.09 8.12 -10.68
C VAL A 85 -7.66 7.92 -11.17
N GLU A 86 -7.40 7.97 -12.48
CA GLU A 86 -6.05 7.86 -13.05
C GLU A 86 -5.10 8.95 -12.54
N GLN A 87 -5.55 10.21 -12.49
CA GLN A 87 -4.71 11.31 -12.02
C GLN A 87 -4.39 11.21 -10.53
N LEU A 88 -5.33 10.73 -9.71
CA LEU A 88 -5.08 10.45 -8.30
C LEU A 88 -4.06 9.31 -8.15
N LEU A 89 -4.23 8.23 -8.91
CA LEU A 89 -3.35 7.05 -8.85
C LEU A 89 -1.92 7.41 -9.26
N ALA A 90 -1.77 8.25 -10.28
CA ALA A 90 -0.49 8.64 -10.84
C ALA A 90 0.21 9.78 -10.09
N HIS A 91 -0.30 10.24 -8.95
CA HIS A 91 0.21 11.42 -8.24
C HIS A 91 0.26 12.68 -9.13
N CYS A 92 -0.61 12.77 -10.14
CA CYS A 92 -0.62 13.82 -11.16
C CYS A 92 -1.87 14.73 -11.08
N ALA A 93 -2.60 14.69 -9.96
CA ALA A 93 -3.82 15.48 -9.75
C ALA A 93 -3.54 16.95 -9.34
N GLY A 94 -2.29 17.42 -9.42
CA GLY A 94 -1.94 18.84 -9.26
C GLY A 94 -1.89 19.35 -7.82
N ILE A 95 -1.83 18.46 -6.82
CA ILE A 95 -1.67 18.85 -5.40
C ILE A 95 -0.20 19.17 -5.14
N GLN A 96 0.08 20.38 -4.68
CA GLN A 96 1.44 20.81 -4.36
C GLN A 96 1.90 20.26 -3.02
N LYS A 97 3.16 19.79 -2.99
CA LYS A 97 3.84 19.12 -1.86
C LYS A 97 3.84 19.90 -0.53
N THR A 98 3.70 21.22 -0.57
CA THR A 98 3.95 22.11 0.58
C THR A 98 2.82 23.07 0.93
N THR A 99 1.74 23.17 0.16
CA THR A 99 0.76 24.27 0.32
C THR A 99 -0.68 23.84 0.59
N THR A 100 -1.04 22.55 0.42
CA THR A 100 -2.45 22.12 0.54
C THR A 100 -2.76 21.30 1.79
N PHE A 101 -1.86 20.41 2.24
CA PHE A 101 -2.04 19.63 3.48
C PHE A 101 -0.68 19.40 4.15
N PHE A 102 -0.49 19.82 5.40
CA PHE A 102 0.75 19.60 6.13
C PHE A 102 1.01 18.08 6.31
N ASN A 103 2.14 17.61 5.76
CA ASN A 103 2.86 16.36 6.06
C ASN A 103 2.38 14.98 5.57
N HIS A 104 1.27 14.81 4.84
CA HIS A 104 0.83 13.46 4.40
C HIS A 104 0.20 13.38 2.98
N TYR A 105 0.88 13.96 1.98
CA TYR A 105 0.44 14.11 0.58
C TYR A 105 0.00 12.80 -0.10
N ASP A 106 0.83 11.77 0.02
CA ASP A 106 0.63 10.45 -0.60
C ASP A 106 -0.58 9.67 -0.04
N LEU A 107 -0.94 9.95 1.21
CA LEU A 107 -2.04 9.26 1.87
C LEU A 107 -3.39 9.79 1.37
N VAL A 108 -3.48 11.10 1.13
CA VAL A 108 -4.73 11.75 0.69
C VAL A 108 -5.17 11.26 -0.69
N PHE A 109 -4.25 11.12 -1.65
CA PHE A 109 -4.59 10.64 -2.99
C PHE A 109 -5.17 9.23 -2.98
N ILE A 110 -4.47 8.32 -2.31
CA ILE A 110 -4.83 6.90 -2.26
C ILE A 110 -6.07 6.69 -1.39
N TYR A 111 -6.25 7.50 -0.35
CA TYR A 111 -7.47 7.51 0.45
C TYR A 111 -8.69 8.00 -0.34
N GLN A 112 -8.58 9.10 -1.10
CA GLN A 112 -9.67 9.55 -1.97
C GLN A 112 -10.08 8.48 -2.98
N GLN A 113 -9.12 7.73 -3.52
CA GLN A 113 -9.43 6.62 -4.42
C GLN A 113 -10.13 5.47 -3.70
N ALA A 114 -9.66 5.11 -2.49
CA ALA A 114 -10.33 4.11 -1.67
C ALA A 114 -11.80 4.52 -1.44
N LEU A 115 -12.05 5.76 -1.02
CA LEU A 115 -13.40 6.30 -0.87
C LEU A 115 -14.21 6.28 -2.16
N MET A 116 -13.61 6.60 -3.32
CA MET A 116 -14.31 6.50 -4.61
C MET A 116 -14.71 5.06 -4.92
N MET A 117 -13.82 4.10 -4.69
CA MET A 117 -14.11 2.67 -4.87
C MET A 117 -15.20 2.21 -3.90
N GLU A 118 -15.14 2.63 -2.64
CA GLU A 118 -16.16 2.32 -1.64
C GLU A 118 -17.52 2.88 -2.03
N TYR A 119 -17.56 4.14 -2.44
CA TYR A 119 -18.79 4.81 -2.87
C TYR A 119 -19.43 4.09 -4.07
N ILE A 120 -18.63 3.76 -5.08
CA ILE A 120 -19.11 3.14 -6.33
C ILE A 120 -19.58 1.70 -6.10
N THR A 121 -18.87 0.94 -5.27
CA THR A 121 -19.14 -0.48 -5.06
C THR A 121 -20.12 -0.74 -3.92
N GLY A 122 -20.29 0.23 -3.01
CA GLY A 122 -21.01 0.04 -1.74
C GLY A 122 -20.30 -0.87 -0.75
N GLN A 123 -19.01 -1.18 -0.96
CA GLN A 123 -18.21 -2.06 -0.11
C GLN A 123 -17.05 -1.32 0.52
N GLU A 124 -16.70 -1.64 1.76
CA GLU A 124 -15.51 -1.12 2.44
C GLU A 124 -14.21 -1.53 1.71
N TRP A 125 -13.19 -0.68 1.71
CA TRP A 125 -11.90 -0.96 1.06
C TRP A 125 -11.27 -2.26 1.58
N GLU A 126 -11.40 -2.54 2.88
CA GLU A 126 -10.96 -3.78 3.52
C GLU A 126 -11.62 -5.01 2.89
N SER A 127 -12.92 -4.95 2.61
CA SER A 127 -13.64 -6.03 1.95
C SER A 127 -13.16 -6.20 0.50
N LEU A 128 -13.00 -5.08 -0.21
CA LEU A 128 -12.55 -5.07 -1.60
C LEU A 128 -11.13 -5.65 -1.77
N ILE A 129 -10.17 -5.27 -0.91
CA ILE A 129 -8.81 -5.81 -0.99
C ILE A 129 -8.77 -7.31 -0.64
N HIS A 130 -9.60 -7.75 0.31
CA HIS A 130 -9.77 -9.16 0.61
C HIS A 130 -10.30 -9.95 -0.60
N GLU A 131 -11.39 -9.49 -1.20
CA GLU A 131 -12.06 -10.16 -2.32
C GLU A 131 -11.20 -10.18 -3.59
N HIS A 132 -10.56 -9.06 -3.91
CA HIS A 132 -9.93 -8.89 -5.22
C HIS A 132 -8.44 -9.18 -5.25
N ILE A 133 -7.77 -9.16 -4.09
CA ILE A 133 -6.32 -9.38 -3.98
C ILE A 133 -5.99 -10.55 -3.06
N PHE A 134 -6.41 -10.52 -1.78
CA PHE A 134 -5.93 -11.52 -0.84
C PHE A 134 -6.44 -12.94 -1.13
N ILE A 135 -7.75 -13.09 -1.36
CA ILE A 135 -8.34 -14.39 -1.68
C ILE A 135 -7.82 -14.93 -3.03
N PRO A 136 -7.85 -14.18 -4.15
CA PRO A 136 -7.43 -14.71 -5.45
C PRO A 136 -5.94 -15.05 -5.53
N LEU A 137 -5.10 -14.30 -4.79
CA LEU A 137 -3.65 -14.52 -4.76
C LEU A 137 -3.21 -15.40 -3.59
N GLN A 138 -4.15 -15.93 -2.79
CA GLN A 138 -3.87 -16.77 -1.63
C GLN A 138 -2.89 -16.13 -0.64
N ILE A 139 -3.06 -14.83 -0.39
CA ILE A 139 -2.29 -14.06 0.60
C ILE A 139 -3.00 -14.23 1.95
N THR A 140 -2.60 -15.25 2.71
CA THR A 140 -3.30 -15.69 3.93
C THR A 140 -2.75 -15.08 5.22
N SER A 141 -1.54 -14.54 5.19
CA SER A 141 -0.89 -13.86 6.32
C SER A 141 -1.23 -12.37 6.41
N ALA A 142 -1.99 -11.84 5.44
CA ALA A 142 -2.29 -10.42 5.41
C ALA A 142 -3.11 -9.96 6.61
N ARG A 143 -2.76 -8.78 7.10
CA ARG A 143 -3.47 -8.05 8.15
C ARG A 143 -3.53 -6.58 7.74
N ILE A 144 -4.58 -5.91 8.17
CA ILE A 144 -4.77 -4.48 7.98
C ILE A 144 -4.61 -3.83 9.36
N GLY A 145 -3.72 -2.84 9.45
CA GLY A 145 -3.34 -2.19 10.70
C GLY A 145 -1.90 -2.51 11.12
N PRO A 146 -1.51 -2.09 12.33
CA PRO A 146 -0.16 -2.31 12.84
C PRO A 146 0.04 -3.78 13.16
N VAL A 147 1.29 -4.21 13.14
CA VAL A 147 1.66 -5.57 13.50
C VAL A 147 2.16 -5.61 14.96
N TYR A 148 1.44 -5.04 15.93
CA TYR A 148 1.94 -4.94 17.32
C TYR A 148 0.91 -5.38 18.38
N ASP A 149 1.39 -6.20 19.32
CA ASP A 149 0.73 -6.54 20.59
C ASP A 149 1.74 -6.22 21.70
N GLU A 150 1.47 -5.18 22.50
CA GLU A 150 2.28 -4.80 23.66
C GLU A 150 1.81 -5.50 24.95
N ASN A 151 0.64 -6.15 24.92
CA ASN A 151 0.05 -6.81 26.09
C ASN A 151 0.54 -8.26 26.25
N LEU A 152 1.32 -8.78 25.29
CA LEU A 152 1.96 -10.09 25.29
C LEU A 152 3.37 -10.01 24.68
N LEU A 153 4.17 -11.07 24.88
CA LEU A 153 5.43 -11.26 24.15
C LEU A 153 5.21 -10.96 22.65
N PRO A 154 6.08 -10.17 21.98
CA PRO A 154 5.86 -9.77 20.59
C PRO A 154 5.82 -11.02 19.69
N LYS A 155 4.59 -11.41 19.33
CA LYS A 155 4.33 -12.47 18.33
C LYS A 155 4.64 -11.99 16.92
N ALA A 156 4.91 -10.70 16.75
CA ALA A 156 5.23 -10.10 15.47
C ALA A 156 6.24 -8.94 15.65
N PRO A 157 6.94 -8.52 14.58
CA PRO A 157 8.04 -7.56 14.65
C PRO A 157 7.53 -6.18 15.07
N ILE A 158 8.34 -5.41 15.81
CA ILE A 158 8.04 -4.03 16.23
C ILE A 158 8.88 -3.03 15.44
N GLY A 159 8.27 -1.91 15.03
CA GLY A 159 8.97 -0.80 14.37
C GLY A 159 9.90 -0.06 15.32
N HIS A 160 11.07 0.34 14.81
CA HIS A 160 12.06 1.12 15.55
C HIS A 160 12.36 2.44 14.84
N GLU A 161 12.69 3.44 15.63
CA GLU A 161 13.23 4.71 15.16
C GLU A 161 14.69 4.82 15.61
N LEU A 162 15.53 5.44 14.78
CA LEU A 162 16.91 5.74 15.14
C LEU A 162 17.01 7.24 15.42
N PRO A 163 17.14 7.66 16.70
CA PRO A 163 17.28 9.07 17.03
C PRO A 163 18.51 9.68 16.35
N VAL A 164 18.42 10.98 16.02
CA VAL A 164 19.55 11.73 15.47
C VAL A 164 20.75 11.61 16.42
N ASN A 165 21.92 11.32 15.88
CA ASN A 165 23.17 11.09 16.63
C ASN A 165 23.16 9.87 17.58
N SER A 166 22.21 8.94 17.44
CA SER A 166 22.21 7.67 18.17
C SER A 166 22.64 6.49 17.29
N THR A 167 23.32 5.52 17.90
CA THR A 167 23.55 4.18 17.32
C THR A 167 22.58 3.13 17.86
N LYS A 168 21.79 3.50 18.88
CA LYS A 168 20.81 2.62 19.53
C LYS A 168 19.41 2.94 19.01
N PRO A 169 18.78 2.02 18.25
CA PRO A 169 17.38 2.19 17.86
C PRO A 169 16.48 2.09 19.09
N ILE A 170 15.45 2.92 19.12
CA ILE A 170 14.40 2.90 20.14
C ILE A 170 13.11 2.36 19.52
N LEU A 171 12.19 1.87 20.35
CA LEU A 171 10.87 1.49 19.88
C LEU A 171 10.14 2.73 19.38
N ARG A 172 9.44 2.61 18.25
CA ARG A 172 8.55 3.66 17.78
C ARG A 172 7.42 3.84 18.79
N SER A 173 7.22 5.06 19.27
CA SER A 173 6.20 5.36 20.28
C SER A 173 4.80 5.00 19.78
N MET A 174 4.04 4.32 20.63
CA MET A 174 2.61 4.07 20.39
C MET A 174 1.87 5.39 20.36
N LEU A 175 1.08 5.62 19.31
CA LEU A 175 0.06 6.65 19.38
C LEU A 175 -1.05 6.16 20.31
N THR A 176 -1.82 7.08 20.88
CA THR A 176 -2.95 6.67 21.72
C THR A 176 -3.94 5.84 20.90
N PRO A 177 -4.69 4.90 21.51
CA PRO A 177 -5.64 4.05 20.78
C PRO A 177 -6.61 4.82 19.87
N ASN A 178 -7.01 6.03 20.28
CA ASN A 178 -7.90 6.89 19.49
C ASN A 178 -7.21 7.46 18.26
N ILE A 179 -5.95 7.92 18.39
CA ILE A 179 -5.17 8.44 17.26
C ILE A 179 -4.85 7.29 16.29
N LEU A 180 -4.47 6.12 16.81
CA LEU A 180 -4.22 4.93 16.00
C LEU A 180 -5.44 4.58 15.13
N ARG A 181 -6.65 4.54 15.71
CA ARG A 181 -7.89 4.25 14.95
C ARG A 181 -8.13 5.23 13.80
N VAL A 182 -7.94 6.53 14.05
CA VAL A 182 -8.15 7.56 13.02
C VAL A 182 -7.07 7.47 11.94
N GLU A 183 -5.82 7.27 12.32
CA GLU A 183 -4.72 7.12 11.35
C GLU A 183 -4.90 5.86 10.50
N TYR A 184 -5.41 4.75 11.07
CA TYR A 184 -5.71 3.53 10.33
C TYR A 184 -6.82 3.74 9.32
N ALA A 185 -7.96 4.30 9.74
CA ALA A 185 -9.08 4.55 8.85
C ALA A 185 -8.66 5.43 7.65
N LEU A 186 -7.77 6.39 7.89
CA LEU A 186 -7.32 7.31 6.84
C LEU A 186 -6.16 6.77 5.97
N SER A 187 -5.36 5.85 6.49
CA SER A 187 -4.06 5.51 5.89
C SER A 187 -3.92 4.02 5.55
N ALA A 188 -4.88 3.17 5.90
CA ALA A 188 -4.80 1.74 5.59
C ALA A 188 -4.58 1.46 4.09
N PRO A 189 -5.30 2.11 3.16
CA PRO A 189 -5.06 1.99 1.72
C PRO A 189 -3.65 2.36 1.25
N SER A 190 -2.92 3.13 2.05
CA SER A 190 -1.67 3.78 1.64
C SER A 190 -0.44 3.35 2.45
N GLY A 191 -0.60 2.60 3.55
CA GLY A 191 0.51 2.27 4.43
C GLY A 191 0.37 1.07 5.39
N PHE A 192 -0.83 0.57 5.67
CA PHE A 192 -1.04 -0.36 6.79
C PHE A 192 -1.42 -1.79 6.40
N VAL A 193 -1.17 -2.22 5.16
CA VAL A 193 -1.13 -3.66 4.90
C VAL A 193 0.13 -4.24 5.54
N ALA A 194 -0.01 -5.39 6.18
CA ALA A 194 1.08 -6.22 6.63
C ALA A 194 0.91 -7.63 6.12
N CYS A 195 2.00 -8.28 5.74
CA CYS A 195 2.01 -9.69 5.34
C CYS A 195 3.42 -10.26 5.46
N THR A 196 3.57 -11.58 5.32
CA THR A 196 4.88 -12.21 5.19
C THR A 196 5.52 -11.86 3.84
N LEU A 197 6.86 -11.91 3.76
CA LEU A 197 7.55 -11.73 2.47
C LEU A 197 7.12 -12.76 1.42
N HIS A 198 6.79 -13.98 1.86
CA HIS A 198 6.28 -15.02 0.98
C HIS A 198 4.91 -14.66 0.36
N ASP A 199 4.00 -14.08 1.13
CA ASP A 199 2.73 -13.63 0.56
C ASP A 199 2.88 -12.37 -0.27
N TRP A 200 3.78 -11.46 0.12
CA TRP A 200 4.12 -10.31 -0.70
C TRP A 200 4.65 -10.74 -2.08
N THR A 201 5.44 -11.81 -2.18
CA THR A 201 5.93 -12.27 -3.48
C THR A 201 4.84 -12.89 -4.36
N LYS A 202 3.77 -13.46 -3.79
CA LYS A 202 2.59 -13.87 -4.57
C LYS A 202 1.97 -12.68 -5.30
N PHE A 203 1.85 -11.53 -4.61
CA PHE A 203 1.41 -10.27 -5.24
C PHE A 203 2.36 -9.81 -6.34
N LEU A 204 3.66 -9.74 -6.07
CA LEU A 204 4.66 -9.36 -7.08
C LEU A 204 4.61 -10.28 -8.30
N TYR A 205 4.52 -11.59 -8.07
CA TYR A 205 4.45 -12.59 -9.12
C TYR A 205 3.18 -12.43 -9.97
N ALA A 206 2.03 -12.14 -9.35
CA ALA A 206 0.80 -11.83 -10.07
C ALA A 206 0.94 -10.60 -11.01
N HIS A 207 1.81 -9.64 -10.72
CA HIS A 207 2.11 -8.54 -11.64
C HIS A 207 3.10 -8.92 -12.75
N ILE A 208 3.97 -9.92 -12.52
CA ILE A 208 4.88 -10.46 -13.53
C ILE A 208 4.07 -11.27 -14.56
N ILE A 209 3.25 -12.22 -14.10
CA ILE A 209 2.51 -13.15 -14.94
C ILE A 209 1.03 -12.76 -15.16
N GLY A 210 0.57 -11.64 -14.62
CA GLY A 210 -0.86 -11.31 -14.62
C GLY A 210 -1.52 -11.27 -16.00
N LYS A 211 -0.74 -10.93 -17.03
CA LYS A 211 -1.20 -10.93 -18.44
C LYS A 211 -1.46 -12.33 -19.00
N THR A 212 -0.78 -13.35 -18.47
CA THR A 212 -0.89 -14.74 -18.93
C THR A 212 -1.90 -15.53 -18.10
N THR A 213 -2.13 -15.15 -16.84
CA THR A 213 -3.10 -15.83 -15.95
C THR A 213 -4.52 -15.28 -16.02
N GLY A 214 -4.72 -14.10 -16.62
CA GLY A 214 -6.02 -13.41 -16.63
C GLY A 214 -6.36 -12.72 -15.31
N TYR A 215 -5.42 -12.63 -14.36
CA TYR A 215 -5.62 -11.87 -13.12
C TYR A 215 -5.79 -10.36 -13.38
N LEU A 216 -5.11 -9.81 -14.38
CA LEU A 216 -5.33 -8.46 -14.89
C LEU A 216 -5.46 -8.52 -16.40
N SER A 217 -6.34 -7.69 -16.98
CA SER A 217 -6.39 -7.52 -18.43
C SER A 217 -5.06 -6.99 -18.96
N LYS A 218 -4.78 -7.22 -20.24
CA LYS A 218 -3.55 -6.72 -20.87
C LYS A 218 -3.42 -5.21 -20.77
N ASP A 219 -4.54 -4.50 -20.92
CA ASP A 219 -4.61 -3.03 -20.88
C ASP A 219 -4.39 -2.50 -19.47
N THR A 220 -5.07 -3.07 -18.47
CA THR A 220 -4.86 -2.70 -17.06
C THR A 220 -3.43 -3.00 -16.62
N ALA A 221 -2.89 -4.18 -16.94
CA ALA A 221 -1.52 -4.53 -16.60
C ALA A 221 -0.48 -3.62 -17.30
N ALA A 222 -0.77 -3.14 -18.51
CA ALA A 222 0.08 -2.17 -19.19
C ALA A 222 -0.01 -0.79 -18.52
N LYS A 223 -1.21 -0.34 -18.16
CA LYS A 223 -1.45 0.96 -17.53
C LYS A 223 -0.82 1.07 -16.14
N LEU A 224 -0.90 0.01 -15.33
CA LEU A 224 -0.26 -0.05 -13.99
C LEU A 224 1.28 -0.01 -14.05
N LYS A 225 1.88 -0.36 -15.18
CA LYS A 225 3.34 -0.32 -15.39
C LYS A 225 3.81 0.94 -16.12
N ARG A 226 2.88 1.80 -16.52
CA ARG A 226 3.19 3.02 -17.24
C ARG A 226 3.89 4.01 -16.31
N LEU A 227 5.03 4.54 -16.74
CA LEU A 227 5.67 5.67 -16.08
C LEU A 227 4.85 6.93 -16.30
N TYR A 228 4.55 7.64 -15.21
CA TYR A 228 4.00 8.99 -15.27
C TYR A 228 5.16 9.90 -14.89
N ILE A 229 5.67 10.63 -15.88
CA ILE A 229 6.74 11.58 -15.64
C ILE A 229 6.07 12.85 -15.12
N SER A 230 5.90 12.94 -13.80
CA SER A 230 5.76 14.23 -13.13
C SER A 230 7.16 14.83 -12.93
N VAL A 231 7.24 16.13 -12.65
CA VAL A 231 8.52 16.82 -12.38
C VAL A 231 9.30 16.19 -11.20
N ASP A 232 8.63 15.34 -10.40
CA ASP A 232 9.16 14.61 -9.25
C ASP A 232 9.39 13.09 -9.48
N GLY A 233 9.03 12.53 -10.65
CA GLY A 233 9.44 11.17 -11.05
C GLY A 233 8.63 9.96 -10.53
N ASP A 234 7.49 10.18 -9.87
CA ASP A 234 6.67 9.10 -9.30
C ASP A 234 5.55 8.62 -10.27
N GLY A 235 5.50 7.30 -10.53
CA GLY A 235 4.38 6.62 -11.20
C GLY A 235 3.33 6.11 -10.21
N PRO A 236 2.24 5.46 -10.67
CA PRO A 236 1.16 5.00 -9.81
C PRO A 236 1.58 3.83 -8.93
N GLY A 237 2.12 4.14 -7.75
CA GLY A 237 2.53 3.16 -6.74
C GLY A 237 3.70 2.25 -7.15
N VAL A 238 4.26 2.41 -8.35
CA VAL A 238 5.40 1.64 -8.87
C VAL A 238 6.50 2.61 -9.29
N VAL A 239 7.62 2.57 -8.58
CA VAL A 239 8.86 3.23 -9.00
C VAL A 239 9.63 2.27 -9.90
N VAL A 240 9.77 2.61 -11.18
CA VAL A 240 10.62 1.84 -12.11
C VAL A 240 11.99 2.48 -12.13
N TYR A 241 12.98 1.83 -11.51
CA TYR A 241 14.37 2.23 -11.66
C TYR A 241 14.91 1.69 -12.98
N ASN A 242 15.24 2.60 -13.91
CA ASN A 242 16.02 2.22 -15.09
C ASN A 242 17.45 1.93 -14.64
N ARG A 243 17.83 0.64 -14.61
CA ARG A 243 19.25 0.27 -14.54
C ARG A 243 19.80 0.36 -15.97
N ALA A 244 20.18 1.57 -16.37
CA ALA A 244 21.12 1.75 -17.48
C ALA A 244 22.53 1.41 -17.00
#